data_AF-A0A914ZDR9-F1
#
_entry.id   AF-A0A914ZDR9-F1
#
_cell.length_a   1.000
_cell.length_b   1.000
_cell.length_c   1.000
_cell.angle_alpha   90.00
_cell.angle_beta   90.00
_cell.angle_gamma   90.00
#
_symmetry.space_group_name_H-M   'P 1'
#
loop_
_entity.id
_entity.type
_entity.pdbx_description
1 polymer ?
#
loop_
_entity_poly.entity_id
_entity_poly.type
_entity_poly.pdbx_seq_one_letter_code
_entity_poly.pdbx_strand_id
1 'polypeptide(L)'
;MVVLCTMLLREFISDEEMHEAMRLTNQPPHLMPIFYSIRHHLMKTFPASPIRLFGYPSDEPLVWFIHRRNIYVKEHIIIWPNPHITIVEEQFNDALQQFFEHYTLEEASTGLLPDNLTEMFLKFIHSKSNFSPLLYPTHLYFMNEEQQKLVSELELKLPKGYRFDEVDPTNDANIINQTWRHASDGDLQQTTEKLRCLPSAIIRYGDKAVSFEMSDPMGAHNHLYTLDEHRRKGLGTTVELRLSQK
;
A
#
# COMPACT_ATOMS: atom_id res chain seq x y z
N MET A 1 -17.10 -24.27 33.72
CA MET A 1 -17.16 -22.81 33.48
C MET A 1 -15.91 -22.46 32.70
N VAL A 2 -15.98 -22.37 31.38
CA VAL A 2 -14.83 -21.97 30.56
C VAL A 2 -14.77 -20.46 30.66
N VAL A 3 -13.66 -19.93 31.19
CA VAL A 3 -13.39 -18.51 31.12
C VAL A 3 -13.14 -18.22 29.64
N LEU A 4 -14.14 -17.65 28.95
CA LEU A 4 -13.91 -17.03 27.65
C LEU A 4 -12.98 -15.85 27.93
N CYS A 5 -11.69 -16.04 27.67
CA CYS A 5 -10.73 -14.95 27.69
C CYS A 5 -11.16 -14.02 26.54
N THR A 6 -11.74 -12.87 26.87
CA THR A 6 -12.13 -11.89 25.86
C THR A 6 -10.89 -11.48 25.09
N MET A 7 -10.86 -11.77 23.79
CA MET A 7 -9.79 -11.35 22.89
C MET A 7 -9.94 -9.84 22.68
N LEU A 8 -8.86 -9.09 22.92
CA LEU A 8 -8.88 -7.63 22.86
C LEU A 8 -8.03 -7.13 21.70
N LEU A 9 -8.50 -6.08 21.03
CA LEU A 9 -7.73 -5.29 20.07
C LEU A 9 -6.69 -4.44 20.83
N ARG A 10 -5.44 -4.45 20.36
CA ARG A 10 -4.37 -3.59 20.86
C ARG A 10 -3.98 -2.58 19.79
N GLU A 11 -3.87 -1.30 20.17
CA GLU A 11 -3.19 -0.28 19.36
C GLU A 11 -1.70 -0.26 19.74
N PHE A 12 -0.82 -0.25 18.73
CA PHE A 12 0.63 -0.12 18.91
C PHE A 12 0.99 1.36 18.73
N ILE A 13 1.37 2.02 19.83
CA ILE A 13 1.46 3.49 19.89
C ILE A 13 2.92 3.95 19.95
N SER A 14 3.73 3.30 20.78
CA SER A 14 5.13 3.71 20.95
C SER A 14 6.06 3.14 19.87
N ASP A 15 7.22 3.78 19.67
CA ASP A 15 8.23 3.28 18.75
C ASP A 15 8.67 1.84 19.12
N GLU A 16 8.76 1.50 20.41
CA GLU A 16 9.11 0.16 20.88
C GLU A 16 8.08 -0.89 20.44
N GLU A 17 6.79 -0.58 20.63
CA GLU A 17 5.67 -1.42 20.20
C GLU A 17 5.62 -1.54 18.67
N MET A 18 5.88 -0.46 17.95
CA MET A 18 5.95 -0.50 16.48
C MET A 18 7.11 -1.36 15.99
N HIS A 19 8.27 -1.33 16.66
CA HIS A 19 9.37 -2.25 16.36
C HIS A 19 9.03 -3.71 16.70
N GLU A 20 8.27 -3.95 17.77
CA GLU A 20 7.72 -5.27 18.10
C GLU A 20 6.81 -5.78 16.98
N ALA A 21 5.82 -4.99 16.56
CA ALA A 21 4.92 -5.35 15.47
C ALA A 21 5.66 -5.53 14.14
N MET A 22 6.70 -4.73 13.87
CA MET A 22 7.53 -4.90 12.67
C MET A 22 8.26 -6.26 12.67
N ARG A 23 8.71 -6.76 13.83
CA ARG A 23 9.30 -8.10 13.92
C ARG A 23 8.27 -9.19 13.67
N LEU A 24 7.07 -9.05 14.24
CA LEU A 24 5.98 -10.02 14.07
C LEU A 24 5.48 -10.10 12.62
N THR A 25 5.58 -9.00 11.88
CA THR A 25 5.07 -8.90 10.49
C THR A 25 6.13 -9.08 9.41
N ASN A 26 7.39 -9.33 9.78
CA ASN A 26 8.47 -9.60 8.83
C ASN A 26 8.39 -11.03 8.25
N GLN A 27 7.33 -11.31 7.51
CA GLN A 27 7.02 -12.62 6.94
C GLN A 27 6.66 -12.46 5.45
N PRO A 28 7.66 -12.20 4.58
CA PRO A 28 7.43 -12.11 3.15
C PRO A 28 6.95 -13.47 2.58
N PRO A 29 6.03 -13.47 1.59
CA PRO A 29 5.39 -12.30 0.98
C PRO A 29 4.16 -11.80 1.75
N HIS A 30 3.67 -12.57 2.73
CA HIS A 30 2.31 -12.47 3.22
C HIS A 30 1.98 -11.19 3.98
N LEU A 31 2.83 -10.75 4.91
CA LEU A 31 2.55 -9.57 5.76
C LEU A 31 3.26 -8.29 5.29
N MET A 32 3.75 -8.27 4.05
CA MET A 32 4.50 -7.13 3.52
C MET A 32 3.74 -5.79 3.60
N PRO A 33 2.45 -5.67 3.21
CA PRO A 33 1.76 -4.39 3.29
C PRO A 33 1.73 -3.81 4.71
N ILE A 34 1.65 -4.67 5.73
CA ILE A 34 1.74 -4.28 7.13
C ILE A 34 3.18 -3.90 7.49
N PHE A 35 4.14 -4.79 7.25
CA PHE A 35 5.55 -4.59 7.56
C PHE A 35 6.11 -3.28 6.98
N TYR A 36 5.92 -3.04 5.67
CA TYR A 36 6.45 -1.84 5.01
C TYR A 36 5.75 -0.56 5.45
N SER A 37 4.45 -0.63 5.78
CA SER A 37 3.75 0.52 6.36
C SER A 37 4.34 0.91 7.72
N ILE A 38 4.63 -0.07 8.59
CA ILE A 38 5.29 0.15 9.88
C ILE A 38 6.71 0.69 9.68
N ARG A 39 7.49 0.06 8.80
CA ARG A 39 8.87 0.47 8.51
C ARG A 39 8.93 1.91 8.02
N HIS A 40 8.10 2.29 7.05
CA HIS A 40 8.07 3.66 6.52
C HIS A 40 7.57 4.68 7.55
N HIS A 41 6.67 4.28 8.46
CA HIS A 41 6.25 5.13 9.57
C HIS A 41 7.42 5.40 10.53
N LEU A 42 8.11 4.35 11.01
CA LEU A 42 9.25 4.47 11.91
C LEU A 42 10.40 5.28 11.28
N MET A 43 10.66 5.07 9.99
CA MET A 43 11.67 5.81 9.23
C MET A 43 11.24 7.22 8.83
N LYS A 44 9.98 7.61 9.07
CA LYS A 44 9.38 8.87 8.64
C LYS A 44 9.54 9.12 7.14
N THR A 45 9.50 8.05 6.34
CA THR A 45 9.75 8.09 4.89
C THR A 45 8.67 8.89 4.16
N PHE A 46 7.41 8.82 4.60
CA PHE A 46 6.29 9.52 3.97
C PHE A 46 5.37 10.18 5.03
N PRO A 47 5.72 11.36 5.54
CA PRO A 47 4.99 12.02 6.64
C PRO A 47 3.59 12.50 6.24
N ALA A 48 3.28 12.55 4.94
CA ALA A 48 1.95 12.88 4.43
C ALA A 48 0.90 11.76 4.62
N SER A 49 1.29 10.62 5.21
CA SER A 49 0.40 9.49 5.47
C SER A 49 0.79 8.73 6.74
N PRO A 50 0.68 9.36 7.93
CA PRO A 50 0.87 8.65 9.19
C PRO A 50 -0.14 7.50 9.33
N ILE A 51 0.25 6.51 10.15
CA ILE A 51 -0.57 5.32 10.39
C ILE A 51 -0.91 5.20 11.88
N ARG A 52 -2.04 4.56 12.17
CA ARG A 52 -2.31 3.88 13.43
C ARG A 52 -2.34 2.39 13.16
N LEU A 53 -1.67 1.60 14.00
CA LEU A 53 -1.53 0.17 13.84
C LEU A 53 -2.27 -0.54 14.96
N PHE A 54 -3.05 -1.57 14.59
CA PHE A 54 -3.75 -2.41 15.55
C PHE A 54 -3.53 -3.89 15.24
N GLY A 55 -3.54 -4.71 16.29
CA GLY A 55 -3.48 -6.16 16.20
C GLY A 55 -4.53 -6.80 17.10
N TYR A 56 -5.15 -7.87 16.60
CA TYR A 56 -6.16 -8.64 17.32
C TYR A 56 -5.87 -10.14 17.24
N PRO A 57 -5.86 -10.88 18.36
CA PRO A 57 -5.87 -10.40 19.74
C PRO A 57 -4.55 -9.70 20.11
N SER A 58 -4.51 -9.06 21.28
CA SER A 58 -3.40 -8.20 21.75
C SER A 58 -2.03 -8.87 21.79
N ASP A 59 -1.99 -10.16 22.13
CA ASP A 59 -0.76 -10.88 22.46
C ASP A 59 -0.20 -11.65 21.26
N GLU A 60 -1.09 -12.25 20.46
CA GLU A 60 -0.73 -13.00 19.25
C GLU A 60 -1.69 -12.62 18.11
N PRO A 61 -1.44 -11.49 17.41
CA PRO A 61 -2.35 -10.99 16.40
C PRO A 61 -2.62 -11.99 15.26
N LEU A 62 -3.88 -12.40 15.16
CA LEU A 62 -4.47 -13.16 14.05
C LEU A 62 -4.78 -12.26 12.86
N VAL A 63 -5.08 -10.99 13.12
CA VAL A 63 -5.38 -9.99 12.09
C VAL A 63 -4.80 -8.64 12.49
N TRP A 64 -4.28 -7.93 11.50
CA TRP A 64 -3.71 -6.60 11.63
C TRP A 64 -4.61 -5.59 10.93
N PHE A 65 -4.71 -4.40 11.52
CA PHE A 65 -5.39 -3.25 10.94
C PHE A 65 -4.43 -2.07 10.87
N ILE A 66 -4.43 -1.38 9.74
CA ILE A 66 -3.79 -0.07 9.60
C ILE A 66 -4.86 0.94 9.23
N HIS A 67 -5.00 1.96 10.07
CA HIS A 67 -5.69 3.19 9.69
C HIS A 67 -4.66 4.19 9.18
N ARG A 68 -4.70 4.45 7.89
CA ARG A 68 -3.79 5.38 7.20
C ARG A 68 -4.46 6.72 7.00
N ARG A 69 -3.92 7.75 7.66
CA ARG A 69 -4.44 9.12 7.65
C ARG A 69 -3.72 9.94 6.59
N ASN A 70 -4.24 9.94 5.38
CA ASN A 70 -3.67 10.71 4.28
C ASN A 70 -3.99 12.21 4.47
N ILE A 71 -3.00 13.09 4.28
CA ILE A 71 -3.19 14.54 4.43
C ILE A 71 -3.93 15.15 3.22
N TYR A 72 -3.67 14.62 2.02
CA TYR A 72 -4.17 15.20 0.77
C TYR A 72 -5.35 14.43 0.18
N VAL A 73 -5.35 13.11 0.35
CA VAL A 73 -6.40 12.22 -0.18
C VAL A 73 -7.16 11.56 0.96
N LYS A 74 -8.18 10.79 0.63
CA LYS A 74 -9.04 10.10 1.60
C LYS A 74 -8.27 9.06 2.41
N GLU A 75 -8.77 8.75 3.59
CA GLU A 75 -8.16 7.77 4.47
C GLU A 75 -8.28 6.34 3.92
N HIS A 76 -7.27 5.52 4.19
CA HIS A 76 -7.25 4.11 3.80
C HIS A 76 -7.26 3.21 5.03
N ILE A 77 -7.90 2.05 4.89
CA ILE A 77 -7.84 0.96 5.86
C ILE A 77 -7.15 -0.21 5.17
N ILE A 78 -6.15 -0.80 5.83
CA ILE A 78 -5.53 -2.04 5.38
C ILE A 78 -5.81 -3.11 6.43
N ILE A 79 -6.40 -4.23 6.03
CA ILE A 79 -6.72 -5.35 6.92
C ILE A 79 -5.99 -6.57 6.40
N TRP A 80 -5.20 -7.23 7.25
CA TRP A 80 -4.40 -8.37 6.82
C TRP A 80 -4.36 -9.48 7.86
N PRO A 81 -4.76 -10.72 7.51
CA PRO A 81 -4.68 -11.84 8.43
C PRO A 81 -3.25 -12.36 8.51
N ASN A 82 -2.92 -12.99 9.65
CA ASN A 82 -1.75 -13.82 9.79
C ASN A 82 -1.87 -15.01 8.81
N PRO A 83 -0.89 -15.27 7.93
CA PRO A 83 -1.00 -16.30 6.90
C PRO A 83 -1.03 -17.73 7.43
N HIS A 84 -0.56 -17.96 8.65
CA HIS A 84 -0.40 -19.29 9.22
C HIS A 84 -1.60 -19.73 10.06
N ILE A 85 -2.57 -18.85 10.28
CA ILE A 85 -3.72 -19.11 11.13
C ILE A 85 -5.00 -18.67 10.42
N THR A 86 -5.99 -19.55 10.37
CA THR A 86 -7.31 -19.22 9.84
C THR A 86 -8.11 -18.47 10.90
N ILE A 87 -8.42 -17.20 10.63
CA ILE A 87 -9.39 -16.45 11.42
C ILE A 87 -10.82 -16.89 11.06
N VAL A 88 -11.64 -17.20 12.05
CA VAL A 88 -13.06 -17.56 11.83
C VAL A 88 -13.97 -16.32 11.85
N GLU A 89 -15.18 -16.44 11.30
CA GLU A 89 -16.13 -15.32 11.15
C GLU A 89 -16.43 -14.60 12.47
N GLU A 90 -16.64 -15.34 13.56
CA GLU A 90 -16.89 -14.76 14.89
C GLU A 90 -15.73 -13.89 15.38
N GLN A 91 -14.49 -14.37 15.24
CA GLN A 91 -13.27 -13.64 15.64
C GLN A 91 -13.06 -12.39 14.80
N PHE A 92 -13.29 -12.48 13.49
CA PHE A 92 -13.12 -11.33 12.61
C PHE A 92 -14.20 -10.26 12.84
N ASN A 93 -15.44 -10.68 13.09
CA ASN A 93 -16.53 -9.75 13.43
C ASN A 93 -16.27 -9.05 14.76
N ASP A 94 -15.75 -9.77 15.77
CA ASP A 94 -15.33 -9.18 17.04
C ASP A 94 -14.17 -8.18 16.84
N ALA A 95 -13.14 -8.56 16.07
CA ALA A 95 -12.03 -7.67 15.73
C ALA A 95 -12.48 -6.39 15.00
N LEU A 96 -13.38 -6.51 14.01
CA LEU A 96 -13.95 -5.37 13.30
C LEU A 96 -14.78 -4.49 14.23
N GLN A 97 -15.62 -5.08 15.08
CA GLN A 97 -16.43 -4.34 16.04
C GLN A 97 -15.54 -3.49 16.95
N GLN A 98 -14.48 -4.07 17.52
CA GLN A 98 -13.53 -3.33 18.35
C GLN A 98 -12.75 -2.28 17.53
N PHE A 99 -12.35 -2.59 16.30
CA PHE A 99 -11.64 -1.63 15.45
C PHE A 99 -12.49 -0.40 15.11
N PHE A 100 -13.78 -0.59 14.81
CA PHE A 100 -14.70 0.50 14.51
C PHE A 100 -15.13 1.32 15.74
N GLU A 101 -14.77 0.92 16.97
CA GLU A 101 -14.85 1.81 18.13
C GLU A 101 -13.76 2.89 18.10
N HIS A 102 -12.66 2.64 17.38
CA HIS A 102 -11.53 3.56 17.22
C HIS A 102 -11.50 4.30 15.87
N TYR A 103 -12.39 3.92 14.94
CA TYR A 103 -12.41 4.41 13.57
C TYR A 103 -13.84 4.47 13.02
N THR A 104 -14.20 5.59 12.38
CA THR A 104 -15.50 5.74 11.70
C THR A 104 -15.31 5.53 10.22
N LEU A 105 -15.97 4.52 9.65
CA LEU A 105 -15.99 4.32 8.20
C LEU A 105 -16.81 5.43 7.53
N GLU A 106 -16.14 6.29 6.76
CA GLU A 106 -16.81 7.24 5.88
C GLU A 106 -17.09 6.60 4.52
N GLU A 107 -18.17 7.02 3.84
CA GLU A 107 -18.60 6.51 2.51
C GLU A 107 -17.49 6.58 1.44
N ALA A 108 -16.49 7.42 1.70
CA ALA A 108 -15.37 7.72 0.83
C ALA A 108 -14.10 6.89 1.13
N SER A 109 -14.09 6.12 2.21
CA SER A 109 -12.90 5.38 2.67
C SER A 109 -12.54 4.24 1.72
N THR A 110 -11.24 4.00 1.53
CA THR A 110 -10.76 2.86 0.72
C THR A 110 -10.24 1.76 1.61
N GLY A 111 -10.77 0.54 1.44
CA GLY A 111 -10.30 -0.65 2.13
C GLY A 111 -9.43 -1.52 1.23
N LEU A 112 -8.29 -1.99 1.73
CA LEU A 112 -7.48 -3.02 1.13
C LEU A 112 -7.44 -4.24 2.04
N LEU A 113 -7.90 -5.38 1.55
CA LEU A 113 -7.92 -6.64 2.28
C LEU A 113 -7.74 -7.82 1.31
N PRO A 114 -7.16 -8.94 1.77
CA PRO A 114 -7.10 -10.18 1.00
C PRO A 114 -8.47 -10.76 0.69
N ASP A 115 -8.57 -11.46 -0.45
CA ASP A 115 -9.82 -12.00 -0.99
C ASP A 115 -10.57 -12.91 0.00
N ASN A 116 -9.84 -13.70 0.78
CA ASN A 116 -10.41 -14.62 1.78
C ASN A 116 -11.10 -13.92 2.95
N LEU A 117 -10.93 -12.61 3.13
CA LEU A 117 -11.63 -11.81 4.14
C LEU A 117 -12.81 -11.01 3.55
N THR A 118 -12.93 -10.91 2.22
CA THR A 118 -13.90 -10.04 1.54
C THR A 118 -15.34 -10.37 1.93
N GLU A 119 -15.73 -11.65 1.89
CA GLU A 119 -17.11 -12.04 2.19
C GLU A 119 -17.49 -11.70 3.64
N MET A 120 -16.60 -12.00 4.59
CA MET A 120 -16.82 -11.72 6.01
C MET A 120 -16.90 -10.21 6.26
N PHE A 121 -16.04 -9.42 5.62
CA PHE A 121 -16.06 -7.95 5.72
C PHE A 121 -17.38 -7.37 5.19
N LEU A 122 -17.84 -7.82 4.01
CA LEU A 122 -19.09 -7.36 3.42
C LEU A 122 -20.31 -7.72 4.27
N LYS A 123 -20.36 -8.94 4.82
CA LYS A 123 -21.42 -9.35 5.76
C LYS A 123 -21.45 -8.42 6.98
N PHE A 124 -20.29 -8.10 7.55
CA PHE A 124 -20.20 -7.18 8.68
C PHE A 124 -20.72 -5.78 8.31
N ILE A 125 -20.25 -5.19 7.21
CA ILE A 125 -20.66 -3.84 6.78
C ILE A 125 -22.16 -3.76 6.49
N HIS A 126 -22.72 -4.76 5.80
CA HIS A 126 -24.15 -4.84 5.51
C HIS A 126 -25.01 -5.04 6.77
N SER A 127 -24.45 -5.64 7.83
CA SER A 127 -25.15 -5.76 9.11
C SER A 127 -25.27 -4.44 9.87
N LYS A 128 -24.41 -3.46 9.56
CA LYS A 128 -24.32 -2.16 10.25
C LYS A 128 -24.85 -0.99 9.42
N SER A 129 -24.93 -1.15 8.09
CA SER A 129 -25.27 -0.09 7.17
C SER A 129 -25.88 -0.62 5.88
N ASN A 130 -26.61 0.24 5.15
CA ASN A 130 -27.06 -0.04 3.79
C ASN A 130 -25.99 0.27 2.73
N PHE A 131 -24.76 0.60 3.14
CA PHE A 131 -23.67 0.92 2.23
C PHE A 131 -23.20 -0.34 1.51
N SER A 132 -22.99 -0.23 0.19
CA SER A 132 -22.47 -1.31 -0.64
C SER A 132 -21.16 -0.85 -1.28
N PRO A 133 -20.00 -1.33 -0.82
CA PRO A 133 -18.71 -0.91 -1.37
C PRO A 133 -18.53 -1.39 -2.82
N LEU A 134 -17.85 -0.59 -3.63
CA LEU A 134 -17.37 -1.01 -4.94
C LEU A 134 -16.11 -1.88 -4.77
N LEU A 135 -16.11 -3.06 -5.38
CA LEU A 135 -14.98 -4.00 -5.31
C LEU A 135 -14.07 -3.84 -6.52
N TYR A 136 -12.77 -3.73 -6.26
CA TYR A 136 -11.72 -3.65 -7.27
C TYR A 136 -10.71 -4.79 -7.07
N PRO A 137 -10.97 -5.98 -7.64
CA PRO A 137 -10.05 -7.11 -7.53
C PRO A 137 -8.66 -6.73 -8.02
N THR A 138 -7.65 -6.99 -7.20
CA THR A 138 -6.25 -6.63 -7.46
C THR A 138 -5.36 -7.81 -7.15
N HIS A 139 -4.33 -8.02 -7.97
CA HIS A 139 -3.29 -9.02 -7.72
C HIS A 139 -2.03 -8.33 -7.22
N LEU A 140 -1.48 -8.84 -6.12
CA LEU A 140 -0.17 -8.43 -5.62
C LEU A 140 0.88 -9.43 -6.09
N TYR A 141 1.88 -8.92 -6.80
CA TYR A 141 3.04 -9.69 -7.24
C TYR A 141 4.22 -9.37 -6.33
N PHE A 142 5.00 -10.40 -6.01
CA PHE A 142 6.19 -10.28 -5.19
C PHE A 142 7.37 -10.91 -5.92
N MET A 143 8.48 -10.17 -5.99
CA MET A 143 9.76 -10.74 -6.41
C MET A 143 10.40 -11.44 -5.22
N ASN A 144 10.69 -12.73 -5.34
CA ASN A 144 11.50 -13.44 -4.34
C ASN A 144 12.97 -12.96 -4.36
N GLU A 145 13.78 -13.42 -3.40
CA GLU A 145 15.18 -12.98 -3.26
C GLU A 145 16.02 -13.24 -4.51
N GLU A 146 15.81 -14.37 -5.19
CA GLU A 146 16.51 -14.70 -6.44
C GLU A 146 16.15 -13.73 -7.57
N GLN A 147 14.87 -13.41 -7.72
CA GLN A 147 14.38 -12.44 -8.69
C GLN A 147 14.88 -11.03 -8.39
N GLN A 148 14.83 -10.61 -7.12
CA GLN A 148 15.36 -9.32 -6.69
C GLN A 148 16.85 -9.20 -7.02
N LYS A 149 17.64 -10.24 -6.71
CA LYS A 149 19.07 -10.27 -7.06
C LYS A 149 19.29 -10.15 -8.56
N LEU A 150 18.57 -10.95 -9.36
CA LEU A 150 18.67 -10.91 -10.81
C LEU A 150 18.36 -9.52 -11.38
N VAL A 151 17.32 -8.85 -10.87
CA VAL A 151 16.97 -7.49 -11.28
C VAL A 151 18.02 -6.47 -10.83
N SER A 152 18.59 -6.63 -9.64
CA SER A 152 19.63 -5.72 -9.11
C SER A 152 20.91 -5.71 -9.96
N GLU A 153 21.24 -6.84 -10.59
CA GLU A 153 22.45 -7.01 -11.42
C GLU A 153 22.18 -6.72 -12.91
N LEU A 154 20.91 -6.52 -13.30
CA LEU A 154 20.51 -6.37 -14.70
C LEU A 154 20.93 -5.02 -15.29
N GLU A 155 21.71 -5.07 -16.38
CA GLU A 155 22.00 -3.88 -17.19
C GLU A 155 20.76 -3.48 -18.02
N LEU A 156 20.02 -2.47 -17.55
CA LEU A 156 18.83 -1.97 -18.24
C LEU A 156 19.20 -1.12 -19.47
N LYS A 157 18.69 -1.51 -20.63
CA LYS A 157 18.92 -0.81 -21.91
C LYS A 157 17.66 -0.12 -22.38
N LEU A 158 17.83 1.07 -22.95
CA LEU A 158 16.76 1.87 -23.54
C LEU A 158 16.97 2.05 -25.05
N PRO A 159 15.90 2.19 -25.84
CA PRO A 159 16.03 2.56 -27.25
C PRO A 159 16.71 3.93 -27.42
N LYS A 160 17.31 4.16 -28.61
CA LYS A 160 17.96 5.44 -28.93
C LYS A 160 17.01 6.63 -28.70
N GLY A 161 17.51 7.65 -28.02
CA GLY A 161 16.79 8.89 -27.72
C GLY A 161 16.01 8.89 -26.39
N TYR A 162 15.92 7.73 -25.72
CA TYR A 162 15.35 7.61 -24.38
C TYR A 162 16.47 7.57 -23.34
N ARG A 163 16.21 8.13 -22.16
CA ARG A 163 17.12 8.04 -21.02
C ARG A 163 16.34 7.83 -19.73
N PHE A 164 16.97 7.16 -18.77
CA PHE A 164 16.58 7.32 -17.38
C PHE A 164 16.94 8.73 -16.93
N ASP A 165 16.15 9.28 -16.03
CA ASP A 165 16.40 10.57 -15.41
C ASP A 165 15.95 10.53 -13.95
N GLU A 166 16.27 11.59 -13.21
CA GLU A 166 15.66 11.82 -11.91
C GLU A 166 14.31 12.53 -12.08
N VAL A 167 13.46 12.32 -11.07
CA VAL A 167 12.15 12.96 -11.03
C VAL A 167 12.30 14.42 -10.61
N ASP A 168 11.52 15.27 -11.24
CA ASP A 168 11.24 16.64 -10.82
C ASP A 168 9.83 16.64 -10.22
N PRO A 169 9.67 16.63 -8.88
CA PRO A 169 8.36 16.51 -8.26
C PRO A 169 7.38 17.64 -8.61
N THR A 170 7.88 18.82 -9.02
CA THR A 170 7.04 19.96 -9.38
C THR A 170 6.48 19.79 -10.79
N ASN A 171 7.33 19.39 -11.74
CA ASN A 171 6.94 19.27 -13.14
C ASN A 171 6.32 17.91 -13.47
N ASP A 172 6.94 16.82 -13.00
CA ASP A 172 6.52 15.47 -13.36
C ASP A 172 5.21 15.09 -12.67
N ALA A 173 4.95 15.55 -11.44
CA ALA A 173 3.69 15.24 -10.74
C ALA A 173 2.46 15.69 -11.55
N ASN A 174 2.53 16.83 -12.24
CA ASN A 174 1.46 17.29 -13.11
C ASN A 174 1.22 16.35 -14.30
N ILE A 175 2.30 15.90 -14.96
CA ILE A 175 2.22 14.96 -16.08
C ILE A 175 1.62 13.64 -15.60
N ILE A 176 2.12 13.13 -14.48
CA ILE A 176 1.70 11.86 -13.89
C ILE A 176 0.22 11.92 -13.48
N ASN A 177 -0.20 12.97 -12.76
CA ASN A 177 -1.57 13.14 -12.31
C ASN A 177 -2.55 13.29 -13.49
N GLN A 178 -2.13 13.89 -14.60
CA GLN A 178 -2.96 13.99 -15.81
C GLN A 178 -3.23 12.63 -16.48
N THR A 179 -2.46 11.59 -16.17
CA THR A 179 -2.73 10.23 -16.69
C THR A 179 -3.70 9.43 -15.82
N TRP A 180 -4.13 9.98 -14.67
CA TRP A 180 -5.11 9.34 -13.79
C TRP A 180 -6.53 9.63 -14.28
N ARG A 181 -7.21 8.61 -14.81
CA ARG A 181 -8.61 8.73 -15.24
C ARG A 181 -9.56 9.16 -14.11
N HIS A 182 -9.23 8.78 -12.89
CA HIS A 182 -10.05 9.01 -11.70
C HIS A 182 -9.38 9.95 -10.69
N ALA A 183 -8.42 10.77 -11.13
CA ALA A 183 -7.85 11.79 -10.26
C ALA A 183 -8.95 12.72 -9.72
N SER A 184 -8.76 13.10 -8.46
CA SER A 184 -9.64 13.91 -7.65
C SER A 184 -8.84 14.96 -6.88
N ASP A 185 -9.53 15.79 -6.11
CA ASP A 185 -8.90 16.81 -5.29
C ASP A 185 -7.88 16.18 -4.34
N GLY A 186 -6.66 16.74 -4.33
CA GLY A 186 -5.55 16.27 -3.49
C GLY A 186 -4.61 15.26 -4.15
N ASP A 187 -5.02 14.59 -5.24
CA ASP A 187 -4.17 13.58 -5.90
C ASP A 187 -2.88 14.17 -6.48
N LEU A 188 -2.91 15.42 -6.98
CA LEU A 188 -1.70 16.10 -7.44
C LEU A 188 -0.71 16.32 -6.29
N GLN A 189 -1.19 16.83 -5.15
CA GLN A 189 -0.36 17.07 -3.96
C GLN A 189 0.20 15.75 -3.41
N GLN A 190 -0.64 14.71 -3.34
CA GLN A 190 -0.21 13.38 -2.94
C GLN A 190 0.87 12.83 -3.89
N THR A 191 0.69 12.99 -5.20
CA THR A 191 1.66 12.58 -6.23
C THR A 191 2.96 13.34 -6.09
N THR A 192 2.92 14.67 -5.90
CA THR A 192 4.10 15.49 -5.64
C THR A 192 4.85 15.01 -4.41
N GLU A 193 4.16 14.75 -3.30
CA GLU A 193 4.82 14.23 -2.10
C GLU A 193 5.42 12.84 -2.33
N LYS A 194 4.72 11.93 -3.03
CA LYS A 194 5.27 10.60 -3.35
C LYS A 194 6.58 10.72 -4.10
N LEU A 195 6.65 11.59 -5.11
CA LEU A 195 7.89 11.83 -5.87
C LEU A 195 9.01 12.46 -5.03
N ARG A 196 8.69 13.25 -4.00
CA ARG A 196 9.69 13.84 -3.09
C ARG A 196 10.28 12.84 -2.11
N CYS A 197 9.46 11.91 -1.65
CA CYS A 197 9.73 11.14 -0.45
C CYS A 197 9.96 9.64 -0.71
N LEU A 198 9.42 9.10 -1.80
CA LEU A 198 9.44 7.67 -2.09
C LEU A 198 10.21 7.38 -3.38
N PRO A 199 10.78 6.16 -3.51
CA PRO A 199 11.42 5.74 -4.74
C PRO A 199 10.48 5.87 -5.94
N SER A 200 11.01 6.36 -7.04
CA SER A 200 10.33 6.46 -8.32
C SER A 200 11.33 6.30 -9.46
N ALA A 201 10.83 5.87 -10.61
CA ALA A 201 11.63 5.73 -11.82
C ALA A 201 10.92 6.45 -12.97
N ILE A 202 11.72 7.13 -13.80
CA ILE A 202 11.23 7.88 -14.95
C ILE A 202 12.14 7.66 -16.15
N ILE A 203 11.51 7.57 -17.31
CA ILE A 203 12.16 7.58 -18.62
C ILE A 203 11.70 8.83 -19.35
N ARG A 204 12.66 9.57 -19.91
CA ARG A 204 12.40 10.76 -20.72
C ARG A 204 12.73 10.53 -22.19
N TYR A 205 12.01 11.27 -23.05
CA TYR A 205 12.34 11.46 -24.46
C TYR A 205 12.40 12.97 -24.74
N GLY A 206 13.58 13.50 -25.05
CA GLY A 206 13.83 14.94 -24.90
C GLY A 206 13.66 15.34 -23.43
N ASP A 207 12.91 16.40 -23.14
CA ASP A 207 12.67 16.84 -21.76
C ASP A 207 11.38 16.29 -21.13
N LYS A 208 10.57 15.58 -21.93
CA LYS A 208 9.26 15.07 -21.50
C LYS A 208 9.41 13.75 -20.76
N ALA A 209 8.75 13.62 -19.61
CA ALA A 209 8.48 12.35 -18.94
C ALA A 209 7.53 11.49 -19.80
N VAL A 210 7.94 10.29 -20.19
CA VAL A 210 7.16 9.45 -21.13
C VAL A 210 6.80 8.07 -20.59
N SER A 211 7.55 7.57 -19.61
CA SER A 211 7.19 6.38 -18.85
C SER A 211 7.68 6.53 -17.42
N PHE A 212 6.85 6.14 -16.47
CA PHE A 212 7.12 6.34 -15.05
C PHE A 212 6.42 5.30 -14.20
N GLU A 213 6.97 5.08 -13.01
CA GLU A 213 6.37 4.33 -11.92
C GLU A 213 6.86 4.92 -10.58
N MET A 214 6.06 4.81 -9.53
CA MET A 214 6.37 5.30 -8.19
C MET A 214 6.07 4.26 -7.13
N SER A 215 6.75 4.33 -5.99
CA SER A 215 6.37 3.54 -4.83
C SER A 215 5.22 4.20 -4.08
N ASP A 216 4.44 3.40 -3.37
CA ASP A 216 3.47 3.88 -2.40
C ASP A 216 3.96 3.73 -0.95
N PRO A 217 3.23 4.31 0.03
CA PRO A 217 3.64 4.24 1.43
C PRO A 217 3.60 2.83 2.05
N MET A 218 3.00 1.82 1.41
CA MET A 218 3.06 0.41 1.83
C MET A 218 4.17 -0.36 1.13
N GLY A 219 5.06 0.32 0.39
CA GLY A 219 6.20 -0.29 -0.30
C GLY A 219 5.83 -1.04 -1.56
N ALA A 220 4.60 -0.87 -2.07
CA ALA A 220 4.20 -1.45 -3.34
C ALA A 220 4.56 -0.49 -4.49
N HIS A 221 4.82 -1.08 -5.66
CA HIS A 221 4.91 -0.34 -6.90
C HIS A 221 3.51 0.16 -7.27
N ASN A 222 3.44 1.42 -7.71
CA ASN A 222 2.21 2.14 -7.96
C ASN A 222 2.34 2.99 -9.23
N HIS A 223 1.25 3.02 -9.98
CA HIS A 223 1.09 3.90 -11.14
C HIS A 223 2.14 3.72 -12.25
N LEU A 224 2.37 2.47 -12.66
CA LEU A 224 3.12 2.18 -13.88
C LEU A 224 2.36 2.71 -15.10
N TYR A 225 2.97 3.63 -15.83
CA TYR A 225 2.37 4.18 -17.04
C TYR A 225 3.40 4.51 -18.11
N THR A 226 3.00 4.35 -19.37
CA THR A 226 3.72 4.82 -20.55
C THR A 226 2.73 5.57 -21.44
N LEU A 227 3.07 6.81 -21.81
CA LEU A 227 2.28 7.64 -22.72
C LEU A 227 2.05 6.91 -24.05
N ASP A 228 0.84 7.03 -24.59
CA ASP A 228 0.35 6.26 -25.75
C ASP A 228 1.32 6.30 -26.94
N GLU A 229 1.86 7.48 -27.27
CA GLU A 229 2.79 7.70 -28.38
C GLU A 229 4.19 7.06 -28.17
N HIS A 230 4.49 6.61 -26.94
CA HIS A 230 5.74 5.97 -26.54
C HIS A 230 5.60 4.46 -26.23
N ARG A 231 4.40 3.87 -26.38
CA ARG A 231 4.17 2.44 -26.11
C ARG A 231 4.81 1.51 -27.15
N ARG A 232 4.79 0.20 -26.82
CA ARG A 232 5.29 -0.91 -27.64
C ARG A 232 6.81 -0.86 -27.91
N LYS A 233 7.55 -0.19 -27.03
CA LYS A 233 9.02 -0.03 -27.09
C LYS A 233 9.73 -0.65 -25.87
N GLY A 234 9.01 -1.40 -25.03
CA GLY A 234 9.54 -2.02 -23.80
C GLY A 234 9.65 -1.08 -22.59
N LEU A 235 9.31 0.22 -22.73
CA LEU A 235 9.57 1.23 -21.70
C LEU A 235 8.89 0.96 -20.35
N GLY A 236 7.65 0.45 -20.35
CA GLY A 236 6.93 0.12 -19.12
C GLY A 236 7.68 -0.91 -18.27
N THR A 237 8.03 -2.05 -18.85
CA THR A 237 8.85 -3.07 -18.17
C THR A 237 10.20 -2.51 -17.76
N THR A 238 10.85 -1.71 -18.61
CA THR A 238 12.15 -1.14 -18.28
C THR A 238 12.09 -0.14 -17.11
N VAL A 239 11.03 0.66 -16.98
CA VAL A 239 10.87 1.60 -15.85
C VAL A 239 10.51 0.87 -14.56
N GLU A 240 9.71 -0.20 -14.65
CA GLU A 240 9.36 -1.05 -13.51
C GLU A 240 10.58 -1.76 -12.92
N LEU A 241 11.42 -2.35 -13.81
CA LEU A 241 12.69 -2.94 -13.40
C LEU A 241 13.65 -1.89 -12.84
N ARG A 242 13.61 -0.65 -13.36
CA ARG A 242 14.42 0.43 -12.82
C ARG A 242 13.98 0.85 -11.42
N LEU A 243 12.68 0.91 -11.15
CA LEU A 243 12.18 1.18 -9.80
C LEU A 243 12.57 0.03 -8.85
N SER A 244 12.50 -1.20 -9.34
CA SER A 244 12.88 -2.41 -8.59
C SER A 244 14.37 -2.45 -8.18
N GLN A 245 15.23 -1.66 -8.82
CA GLN A 245 16.65 -1.52 -8.49
C GLN A 245 16.93 -0.44 -7.42
N LYS A 246 15.91 0.33 -7.01
CA LYS A 246 16.04 1.46 -6.07
C LYS A 246 15.70 1.07 -4.63
#